data_AF-A0A4Q4VRE8-F1
#
_entry.id   AF-A0A4Q4VRE8-F1
#
_cell.length_a   1.000
_cell.length_b   1.000
_cell.length_c   1.000
_cell.angle_alpha   90.00
_cell.angle_beta   90.00
_cell.angle_gamma   90.00
#
_symmetry.space_group_name_H-M   'P 1'
#
loop_
_entity.id
_entity.type
_entity.pdbx_description
1 polymer ?
#
loop_
_entity_poly.entity_id
_entity_poly.type
_entity_poly.pdbx_seq_one_letter_code
_entity_poly.pdbx_strand_id
1 'polypeptide(L)'
;MASATTIADLERISADRLKDLVLAQAQQEIENPSPGSKVAIVDVRDDVGLVWPDLGRTGREAKEVRLRREVKERRLRRGDHVGGHIKSSLHFPSGSLDATMPTLLRQLADKDTVVFHCALSKQRGPSAALRYLREREAQQAQQQQAKAEGKGVAEGDKEEKGTEDGNSETELKVKQQKVYVLDRGFVGWQEVYGPDERLTEAWRKELWEEGY
;
A
#
# COMPACT_ATOMS: atom_id res chain seq x y z
N MET A 1 -18.02 -20.09 10.56
CA MET A 1 -16.69 -20.43 10.02
C MET A 1 -16.26 -19.28 9.14
N ALA A 2 -15.33 -18.42 9.56
CA ALA A 2 -14.79 -17.38 8.67
C ALA A 2 -14.08 -18.10 7.51
N SER A 3 -14.47 -17.78 6.28
CA SER A 3 -13.81 -18.33 5.09
C SER A 3 -12.37 -17.84 5.10
N ALA A 4 -11.39 -18.73 5.23
CA ALA A 4 -9.99 -18.36 5.29
C ALA A 4 -9.55 -17.90 3.90
N THR A 5 -9.58 -16.59 3.62
CA THR A 5 -9.11 -16.03 2.36
C THR A 5 -7.69 -16.50 2.07
N THR A 6 -7.46 -17.01 0.87
CA THR A 6 -6.15 -17.44 0.39
C THR A 6 -5.64 -16.53 -0.72
N ILE A 7 -4.37 -16.68 -1.10
CA ILE A 7 -3.78 -15.92 -2.21
C ILE A 7 -4.52 -16.19 -3.54
N ALA A 8 -5.09 -17.38 -3.71
CA ALA A 8 -5.80 -17.77 -4.93
C ALA A 8 -7.14 -17.02 -5.09
N ASP A 9 -7.72 -16.55 -3.99
CA ASP A 9 -8.99 -15.83 -3.97
C ASP A 9 -8.82 -14.32 -4.26
N LEU A 10 -7.58 -13.83 -4.34
CA LEU A 10 -7.30 -12.41 -4.57
C LEU A 10 -7.62 -12.04 -6.02
N GLU A 11 -8.54 -11.08 -6.19
CA GLU A 11 -8.85 -10.52 -7.50
C GLU A 11 -7.63 -9.79 -8.09
N ARG A 12 -7.37 -10.03 -9.37
CA ARG A 12 -6.32 -9.34 -10.13
C ARG A 12 -6.93 -8.26 -11.02
N ILE A 13 -6.20 -7.15 -11.17
CA ILE A 13 -6.57 -6.04 -12.05
C ILE A 13 -5.51 -5.85 -13.14
N SER A 14 -5.92 -5.61 -14.37
CA SER A 14 -5.00 -5.30 -15.48
C SER A 14 -4.47 -3.87 -15.39
N ALA A 15 -3.33 -3.62 -16.05
CA ALA A 15 -2.76 -2.28 -16.14
C ALA A 15 -3.74 -1.29 -16.80
N ASP A 16 -4.46 -1.70 -17.84
CA ASP A 16 -5.43 -0.85 -18.54
C ASP A 16 -6.58 -0.40 -17.63
N ARG A 17 -7.13 -1.34 -16.85
CA ARG A 17 -8.22 -1.03 -15.92
C ARG A 17 -7.72 -0.15 -14.77
N LEU A 18 -6.49 -0.37 -14.29
CA LEU A 18 -5.89 0.50 -13.28
C LEU A 18 -5.64 1.92 -13.83
N LYS A 19 -5.16 2.06 -15.06
CA LYS A 19 -5.03 3.37 -15.74
C LYS A 19 -6.35 4.13 -15.73
N ASP A 20 -7.45 3.48 -16.14
CA ASP A 20 -8.76 4.12 -16.19
C ASP A 20 -9.19 4.62 -14.81
N LEU A 21 -8.90 3.85 -13.75
CA LEU A 21 -9.17 4.25 -12.36
C LEU A 21 -8.31 5.46 -11.93
N VAL A 22 -7.02 5.48 -12.26
CA VAL A 22 -6.12 6.59 -11.93
C VAL A 22 -6.56 7.88 -12.62
N LEU A 23 -6.88 7.81 -13.91
CA LEU A 23 -7.34 8.98 -14.66
C LEU A 23 -8.70 9.48 -14.16
N ALA A 24 -9.63 8.57 -13.86
CA ALA A 24 -10.93 8.93 -13.30
C ALA A 24 -10.78 9.59 -11.92
N GLN A 25 -9.86 9.12 -11.09
CA GLN A 25 -9.56 9.75 -9.80
C GLN A 25 -8.96 11.14 -9.98
N ALA A 26 -7.96 11.30 -10.86
CA ALA A 26 -7.36 12.60 -11.12
C ALA A 26 -8.38 13.63 -11.61
N GLN A 27 -9.35 13.22 -12.44
CA GLN A 27 -10.44 14.09 -12.88
C GLN A 27 -11.37 14.47 -11.72
N GLN A 28 -11.72 13.52 -10.85
CA GLN A 28 -12.56 13.79 -9.68
C GLN A 28 -11.90 14.76 -8.69
N GLU A 29 -10.59 14.64 -8.49
CA GLU A 29 -9.84 15.56 -7.62
C GLU A 29 -9.84 17.01 -8.15
N ILE A 30 -9.91 17.19 -9.48
CA ILE A 30 -10.05 18.52 -10.11
C ILE A 30 -11.47 19.07 -9.95
N GLU A 31 -12.49 18.24 -10.17
CA GLU A 31 -13.90 18.66 -10.17
C GLU A 31 -14.46 18.87 -8.77
N ASN A 32 -14.10 18.01 -7.81
CA ASN A 32 -14.62 18.02 -6.45
C ASN A 32 -13.50 17.70 -5.44
N PRO A 33 -12.85 18.72 -4.85
CA PRO A 33 -11.74 18.52 -3.91
C PRO A 33 -12.12 17.91 -2.54
N SER A 34 -13.36 17.43 -2.37
CA SER A 34 -13.83 16.71 -1.16
C SER A 34 -14.93 15.67 -1.52
N PRO A 35 -15.01 14.47 -0.89
CA PRO A 35 -14.13 13.88 0.13
C PRO A 35 -13.44 12.58 -0.34
N GLY A 36 -12.11 12.53 -0.26
CA GLY A 36 -11.32 11.28 -0.29
C GLY A 36 -11.20 10.61 -1.67
N SER A 37 -9.97 10.30 -2.09
CA SER A 37 -9.74 9.47 -3.28
C SER A 37 -10.42 8.11 -3.09
N LYS A 38 -11.16 7.64 -4.09
CA LYS A 38 -11.86 6.34 -4.00
C LYS A 38 -10.91 5.16 -4.14
N VAL A 39 -9.75 5.39 -4.78
CA VAL A 39 -8.76 4.36 -5.08
C VAL A 39 -7.46 4.68 -4.35
N ALA A 40 -6.83 3.66 -3.80
CA ALA A 40 -5.47 3.74 -3.28
C ALA A 40 -4.63 2.65 -3.91
N ILE A 41 -3.42 3.02 -4.31
CA ILE A 41 -2.44 2.11 -4.91
C ILE A 41 -1.33 1.94 -3.88
N VAL A 42 -1.00 0.70 -3.56
CA VAL A 42 0.02 0.36 -2.56
C VAL A 42 1.17 -0.35 -3.27
N ASP A 43 2.33 0.31 -3.27
CA ASP A 43 3.57 -0.24 -3.79
C ASP A 43 4.34 -0.89 -2.64
N VAL A 44 4.53 -2.22 -2.71
CA VAL A 44 5.27 -2.98 -1.70
C VAL A 44 6.67 -3.40 -2.15
N ARG A 45 7.20 -2.76 -3.19
CA ARG A 45 8.61 -2.91 -3.59
C ARG A 45 9.53 -2.39 -2.50
N ASP A 46 10.67 -3.06 -2.33
CA ASP A 46 11.61 -2.69 -1.28
C ASP A 46 12.57 -1.63 -1.79
N ASP A 47 12.98 -0.73 -0.91
CA ASP A 47 14.05 0.21 -1.23
C ASP A 47 15.40 -0.48 -1.28
N VAL A 48 16.32 0.14 -2.03
CA VAL A 48 17.74 -0.13 -1.90
C VAL A 48 18.17 0.33 -0.50
N GLY A 49 17.99 -0.53 0.51
CA GLY A 49 18.40 -0.20 1.87
C GLY A 49 19.85 0.28 1.85
N LEU A 50 20.14 1.44 2.43
CA LEU A 50 21.50 1.92 2.69
C LEU A 50 21.76 1.86 4.19
N VAL A 51 21.46 0.73 4.84
CA VAL A 51 21.99 0.46 6.19
C VAL A 51 23.34 -0.19 6.01
N TRP A 52 24.41 0.59 6.05
CA TRP A 52 25.75 0.08 6.33
C TRP A 52 25.91 0.13 7.86
N PRO A 53 26.25 -0.98 8.53
CA PRO A 53 26.78 -0.88 9.88
C PRO A 53 28.01 0.03 9.81
N ASP A 54 28.11 1.00 10.70
CA ASP A 54 29.29 1.86 10.85
C ASP A 54 30.50 1.00 11.25
N LEU A 55 31.13 0.35 10.27
CA LEU A 55 32.42 -0.29 10.46
C LEU A 55 33.45 0.83 10.46
N GLY A 56 33.84 1.21 11.68
CA GLY A 56 34.89 2.17 11.96
C GLY A 56 36.06 2.02 11.00
N ARG A 57 36.45 3.15 10.40
CA ARG A 57 37.59 3.26 9.47
C ARG A 57 38.86 2.73 10.13
N THR A 58 39.31 1.55 9.72
CA THR A 58 40.72 1.14 9.78
C THR A 58 41.06 0.34 8.52
N GLY A 59 42.20 0.68 7.91
CA GLY A 59 42.49 0.35 6.53
C GLY A 59 42.75 -1.13 6.27
N ARG A 60 42.00 -1.70 5.31
CA ARG A 60 42.45 -2.77 4.39
C ARG A 60 41.88 -2.52 3.00
N GLU A 61 42.74 -2.04 2.12
CA GLU A 61 42.43 -1.62 0.75
C GLU A 61 42.17 -2.80 -0.21
N ALA A 62 41.48 -2.49 -1.30
CA ALA A 62 41.14 -3.34 -2.46
C ALA A 62 40.16 -4.52 -2.25
N LYS A 63 40.42 -5.47 -1.34
CA LYS A 63 39.49 -6.62 -1.14
C LYS A 63 38.15 -6.18 -0.56
N GLU A 64 38.21 -5.25 0.39
CA GLU A 64 37.00 -4.67 0.97
C GLU A 64 36.27 -3.77 -0.03
N VAL A 65 36.98 -3.08 -0.93
CA VAL A 65 36.36 -2.28 -2.01
C VAL A 65 35.63 -3.19 -3.01
N ARG A 66 36.24 -4.32 -3.40
CA ARG A 66 35.59 -5.32 -4.27
C ARG A 66 34.38 -5.96 -3.58
N LEU A 67 34.51 -6.35 -2.31
CA LEU A 67 33.39 -6.88 -1.53
C LEU A 67 32.29 -5.82 -1.35
N ARG A 68 32.63 -4.55 -1.09
CA ARG A 68 31.68 -3.43 -1.02
C ARG A 68 31.00 -3.21 -2.36
N ARG A 69 31.71 -3.33 -3.48
CA ARG A 69 31.14 -3.23 -4.83
C ARG A 69 30.20 -4.40 -5.14
N GLU A 70 30.61 -5.63 -4.83
CA GLU A 70 29.82 -6.84 -5.05
C GLU A 70 28.59 -6.93 -4.13
N VAL A 71 28.72 -6.51 -2.86
CA VAL A 71 27.61 -6.35 -1.91
C VAL A 71 26.70 -5.20 -2.35
N LYS A 72 27.25 -4.08 -2.82
CA LYS A 72 26.46 -2.95 -3.38
C LYS A 72 25.70 -3.39 -4.62
N GLU A 73 26.31 -4.11 -5.56
CA GLU A 73 25.66 -4.66 -6.75
C GLU A 73 24.60 -5.71 -6.38
N ARG A 74 24.88 -6.61 -5.43
CA ARG A 74 23.91 -7.59 -4.91
C ARG A 74 22.75 -6.94 -4.16
N ARG A 75 22.95 -5.76 -3.56
CA ARG A 75 21.94 -4.97 -2.84
C ARG A 75 21.15 -4.03 -3.76
N LEU A 76 21.78 -3.50 -4.81
CA LEU A 76 21.13 -2.80 -5.92
C LEU A 76 20.13 -3.72 -6.62
N ARG A 77 20.44 -5.03 -6.71
CA ARG A 77 19.51 -6.07 -7.18
C ARG A 77 18.31 -6.33 -6.25
N ARG A 78 18.34 -5.85 -4.99
CA ARG A 78 17.27 -6.11 -4.00
C ARG A 78 16.28 -4.95 -3.84
N GLY A 79 16.71 -3.72 -4.11
CA GLY A 79 15.81 -2.58 -4.08
C GLY A 79 15.22 -2.34 -5.47
N ASP A 80 13.95 -2.69 -5.65
CA ASP A 80 13.28 -2.66 -6.95
C ASP A 80 12.27 -1.51 -7.09
N HIS A 81 12.22 -0.60 -6.11
CA HIS A 81 11.39 0.59 -6.17
C HIS A 81 11.99 1.72 -7.04
N VAL A 82 13.31 1.72 -7.26
CA VAL A 82 13.99 2.71 -8.10
C VAL A 82 13.59 2.52 -9.58
N GLY A 83 13.45 3.63 -10.31
CA GLY A 83 13.13 3.63 -11.75
C GLY A 83 11.72 4.04 -12.11
N GLY A 84 10.91 4.40 -11.11
CA GLY A 84 9.59 4.99 -11.28
C GLY A 84 8.57 4.28 -10.42
N HIS A 85 7.44 4.94 -10.20
CA HIS A 85 6.30 4.41 -9.47
C HIS A 85 5.00 4.94 -10.07
N ILE A 86 3.90 4.25 -9.79
CA ILE A 86 2.58 4.68 -10.25
C ILE A 86 2.23 5.99 -9.53
N LYS A 87 1.70 6.95 -10.26
CA LYS A 87 1.31 8.24 -9.72
C LYS A 87 0.37 8.08 -8.53
N SER A 88 0.60 8.86 -7.48
CA SER A 88 -0.18 8.82 -6.22
C SER A 88 -0.15 7.47 -5.47
N SER A 89 0.78 6.57 -5.82
CA SER A 89 0.95 5.31 -5.07
C SER A 89 1.58 5.56 -3.69
N LEU A 90 1.11 4.80 -2.72
CA LEU A 90 1.63 4.78 -1.35
C LEU A 90 2.70 3.71 -1.25
N HIS A 91 3.90 4.11 -0.87
CA HIS A 91 5.03 3.19 -0.77
C HIS A 91 5.12 2.58 0.64
N PHE A 92 4.96 1.25 0.71
CA PHE A 92 5.01 0.45 1.92
C PHE A 92 5.88 -0.80 1.70
N PRO A 93 7.21 -0.70 1.85
CA PRO A 93 8.14 -1.80 1.59
C PRO A 93 7.74 -3.10 2.29
N SER A 94 7.78 -4.21 1.56
CA SER A 94 7.41 -5.52 2.09
C SER A 94 8.22 -5.94 3.32
N GLY A 95 9.51 -5.57 3.37
CA GLY A 95 10.41 -5.90 4.47
C GLY A 95 10.06 -5.20 5.79
N SER A 96 9.33 -4.09 5.75
CA SER A 96 8.87 -3.34 6.94
C SER A 96 7.35 -3.38 7.12
N LEU A 97 6.62 -4.13 6.26
CA LEU A 97 5.17 -4.09 6.18
C LEU A 97 4.49 -4.44 7.51
N ASP A 98 5.04 -5.40 8.26
CA ASP A 98 4.46 -5.82 9.55
C ASP A 98 4.50 -4.70 10.60
N ALA A 99 5.56 -3.88 10.58
CA ALA A 99 5.66 -2.73 11.49
C ALA A 99 4.79 -1.55 11.04
N THR A 100 4.56 -1.41 9.72
CA THR A 100 3.82 -0.28 9.14
C THR A 100 2.33 -0.57 8.90
N MET A 101 1.89 -1.82 9.10
CA MET A 101 0.50 -2.22 8.83
C MET A 101 -0.56 -1.40 9.60
N PRO A 102 -0.38 -1.03 10.88
CA PRO A 102 -1.34 -0.17 11.57
C PRO A 102 -1.50 1.20 10.89
N THR A 103 -0.41 1.76 10.36
CA THR A 103 -0.43 3.02 9.60
C THR A 103 -1.13 2.82 8.26
N LEU A 104 -0.86 1.71 7.57
CA LEU A 104 -1.50 1.36 6.30
C LEU A 104 -3.02 1.21 6.46
N LEU A 105 -3.47 0.51 7.50
CA LEU A 105 -4.90 0.33 7.80
C LEU A 105 -5.62 1.67 8.01
N ARG A 106 -5.00 2.60 8.74
CA ARG A 106 -5.57 3.94 8.96
C ARG A 106 -5.62 4.77 7.67
N GLN A 107 -4.57 4.73 6.84
CA GLN A 107 -4.53 5.49 5.58
C GLN A 107 -5.47 4.95 4.50
N LEU A 108 -5.82 3.66 4.59
CA LEU A 108 -6.72 3.01 3.64
C LEU A 108 -8.16 2.93 4.15
N ALA A 109 -8.46 3.37 5.36
CA ALA A 109 -9.77 3.18 5.99
C ALA A 109 -10.92 3.87 5.24
N ASP A 110 -10.65 5.01 4.60
CA ASP A 110 -11.60 5.83 3.87
C ASP A 110 -11.75 5.44 2.39
N LYS A 111 -10.90 4.53 1.90
CA LYS A 111 -10.79 4.17 0.48
C LYS A 111 -11.75 3.05 0.11
N ASP A 112 -12.43 3.17 -1.04
CA ASP A 112 -13.36 2.13 -1.50
C ASP A 112 -12.62 0.97 -2.20
N THR A 113 -11.52 1.28 -2.88
CA THR A 113 -10.72 0.31 -3.66
C THR A 113 -9.24 0.44 -3.32
N VAL A 114 -8.58 -0.69 -3.06
CA VAL A 114 -7.14 -0.76 -2.78
C VAL A 114 -6.49 -1.71 -3.78
N VAL A 115 -5.40 -1.27 -4.40
CA VAL A 115 -4.64 -2.06 -5.37
C VAL A 115 -3.22 -2.26 -4.87
N PHE A 116 -2.84 -3.49 -4.54
CA PHE A 116 -1.49 -3.83 -4.15
C PHE A 116 -0.66 -4.24 -5.37
N HIS A 117 0.61 -3.85 -5.41
CA HIS A 117 1.55 -4.35 -6.41
C HIS A 117 2.98 -4.46 -5.86
N CYS A 118 3.80 -5.27 -6.53
CA CYS A 118 5.25 -5.17 -6.39
C CYS A 118 5.88 -4.99 -7.79
N ALA A 119 7.11 -5.48 -8.04
CA ALA A 119 7.67 -5.45 -9.39
C ALA A 119 6.94 -6.39 -10.36
N LEU A 120 6.75 -7.67 -9.99
CA LEU A 120 6.08 -8.68 -10.84
C LEU A 120 4.71 -9.13 -10.30
N SER A 121 4.35 -8.74 -9.08
CA SER A 121 3.12 -9.17 -8.37
C SER A 121 2.90 -10.70 -8.29
N LYS A 122 4.00 -11.47 -8.19
CA LYS A 122 3.98 -12.94 -8.01
C LYS A 122 4.02 -13.40 -6.56
N GLN A 123 4.66 -12.63 -5.66
CA GLN A 123 4.87 -13.01 -4.26
C GLN A 123 4.54 -11.86 -3.29
N ARG A 124 5.34 -10.78 -3.29
CA ARG A 124 5.19 -9.66 -2.33
C ARG A 124 3.83 -8.97 -2.42
N GLY A 125 3.36 -8.62 -3.62
CA GLY A 125 2.04 -8.00 -3.83
C GLY A 125 0.88 -8.84 -3.27
N PRO A 126 0.70 -10.10 -3.71
CA PRO A 126 -0.35 -10.97 -3.17
C PRO A 126 -0.25 -11.24 -1.67
N SER A 127 0.97 -11.46 -1.15
CA SER A 127 1.18 -11.67 0.28
C SER A 127 0.81 -10.44 1.11
N ALA A 128 1.14 -9.23 0.63
CA ALA A 128 0.79 -7.98 1.30
C ALA A 128 -0.72 -7.74 1.32
N ALA A 129 -1.40 -7.95 0.19
CA ALA A 129 -2.85 -7.86 0.10
C ALA A 129 -3.54 -8.83 1.08
N LEU A 130 -3.05 -10.06 1.16
CA LEU A 130 -3.59 -11.05 2.10
C LEU A 130 -3.38 -10.66 3.56
N ARG A 131 -2.18 -10.17 3.92
CA ARG A 131 -1.89 -9.68 5.28
C ARG A 131 -2.83 -8.52 5.65
N TYR A 132 -2.98 -7.56 4.74
CA TYR A 132 -3.89 -6.44 4.90
C TYR A 132 -5.33 -6.88 5.17
N LEU A 133 -5.86 -7.82 4.37
CA LEU A 133 -7.21 -8.36 4.56
C LEU A 133 -7.39 -8.98 5.95
N ARG A 134 -6.44 -9.82 6.38
CA ARG A 134 -6.48 -10.49 7.69
C ARG A 134 -6.44 -9.52 8.85
N GLU A 135 -5.57 -8.52 8.79
CA GLU A 135 -5.48 -7.53 9.87
C GLU A 135 -6.69 -6.61 9.91
N ARG A 136 -7.26 -6.27 8.76
CA ARG A 136 -8.51 -5.50 8.67
C ARG A 136 -9.68 -6.27 9.31
N GLU A 137 -9.82 -7.56 8.99
CA GLU A 137 -10.83 -8.42 9.63
C GLU A 137 -10.63 -8.53 11.14
N ALA A 138 -9.39 -8.71 11.59
CA ALA A 138 -9.07 -8.76 13.02
C ALA A 138 -9.44 -7.45 13.73
N GLN A 139 -9.12 -6.29 13.14
CA GLN A 139 -9.51 -4.98 13.69
C GLN A 139 -11.03 -4.81 13.75
N GLN A 140 -11.76 -5.23 12.72
CA GLN A 140 -13.23 -5.16 12.71
C GLN A 140 -13.85 -6.08 13.77
N ALA A 141 -13.33 -7.30 13.94
CA ALA A 141 -13.79 -8.22 14.97
C ALA A 141 -13.56 -7.66 16.39
N GLN A 142 -12.38 -7.08 16.65
CA GLN A 142 -12.08 -6.42 17.93
C GLN A 142 -12.99 -5.22 18.19
N GLN A 143 -13.26 -4.39 17.18
CA GLN A 143 -14.19 -3.26 17.32
C GLN A 143 -15.63 -3.71 17.59
N GLN A 144 -16.07 -4.81 16.98
CA GLN A 144 -17.40 -5.38 17.23
C GLN A 144 -17.52 -5.97 18.64
N GLN A 145 -16.48 -6.66 19.13
CA GLN A 145 -16.42 -7.20 20.49
C GLN A 145 -16.41 -6.07 21.53
N ALA A 146 -15.57 -5.05 21.36
CA ALA A 146 -15.52 -3.89 22.26
C ALA A 146 -16.86 -3.12 22.29
N LYS A 147 -17.56 -3.01 21.16
CA LYS A 147 -18.91 -2.41 21.09
C LYS A 147 -19.98 -3.27 21.76
N ALA A 148 -19.85 -4.59 21.76
CA ALA A 148 -20.78 -5.50 22.43
C ALA A 148 -20.59 -5.49 23.95
N GLU A 149 -19.35 -5.45 24.43
CA GLU A 149 -19.01 -5.39 25.86
C GLU A 149 -19.28 -4.01 26.47
N GLY A 150 -19.05 -2.92 25.72
CA GLY A 150 -19.35 -1.55 26.16
C GLY A 150 -20.84 -1.20 26.21
N LYS A 151 -21.73 -2.06 25.70
CA LYS A 151 -23.20 -1.88 25.73
C LYS A 151 -23.89 -2.53 26.93
N GLY A 152 -23.12 -3.14 27.85
CA GLY A 152 -23.62 -3.91 28.99
C GLY A 152 -23.82 -3.15 30.30
N VAL A 153 -23.63 -1.82 30.35
CA VAL A 153 -23.86 -1.03 31.58
C VAL A 153 -24.52 0.31 31.24
N ALA A 154 -25.80 0.29 30.89
CA ALA A 154 -26.66 1.48 30.92
C ALA A 154 -28.13 1.06 31.03
N GLU A 155 -28.55 0.72 32.26
CA GLU A 155 -29.95 0.75 32.66
C GLU A 155 -30.04 1.67 33.88
N GLY A 156 -30.68 2.83 33.71
CA GLY A 156 -30.74 3.90 34.71
C GLY A 156 -31.32 5.21 34.14
N ASP A 157 -32.65 5.26 34.08
CA ASP A 157 -33.57 6.38 33.76
C ASP A 157 -33.15 7.82 34.15
N LYS A 158 -33.18 8.79 33.20
CA LYS A 158 -34.16 9.90 33.04
C LYS A 158 -33.69 11.13 32.21
N GLU A 159 -34.55 11.46 31.25
CA GLU A 159 -34.94 12.70 30.51
C GLU A 159 -34.19 14.06 30.58
N GLU A 160 -33.97 14.57 29.35
CA GLU A 160 -34.10 15.93 28.75
C GLU A 160 -33.36 17.18 29.30
N LYS A 161 -32.48 17.78 28.47
CA LYS A 161 -32.75 18.98 27.61
C LYS A 161 -31.48 19.58 26.96
N GLY A 162 -31.53 19.83 25.65
CA GLY A 162 -31.08 21.09 25.02
C GLY A 162 -29.63 21.26 24.53
N THR A 163 -29.48 21.14 23.20
CA THR A 163 -28.81 22.07 22.24
C THR A 163 -27.29 22.12 22.01
N GLU A 164 -26.98 22.17 20.70
CA GLU A 164 -25.78 22.62 19.95
C GLU A 164 -24.65 21.59 19.76
N ASP A 165 -24.68 20.80 18.68
CA ASP A 165 -24.32 21.10 17.27
C ASP A 165 -22.81 21.07 17.00
N GLY A 166 -22.41 20.15 16.12
CA GLY A 166 -21.05 20.04 15.59
C GLY A 166 -20.36 18.69 15.79
N ASN A 167 -21.09 17.62 16.08
CA ASN A 167 -20.53 16.27 16.11
C ASN A 167 -20.30 15.76 14.68
N SER A 168 -19.11 16.04 14.12
CA SER A 168 -18.57 15.30 12.98
C SER A 168 -18.08 13.92 13.45
N GLU A 169 -18.99 13.16 14.07
CA GLU A 169 -18.89 11.73 14.18
C GLU A 169 -18.99 11.19 12.75
N THR A 170 -17.82 11.03 12.13
CA THR A 170 -17.71 10.18 10.96
C THR A 170 -18.05 8.78 11.44
N GLU A 171 -19.33 8.42 11.36
CA GLU A 171 -19.78 7.04 11.42
C GLU A 171 -18.89 6.25 10.45
N LEU A 172 -17.91 5.55 11.01
CA LEU A 172 -17.13 4.54 10.32
C LEU A 172 -18.09 3.39 10.01
N LYS A 173 -19.02 3.60 9.07
CA LYS A 173 -19.69 2.52 8.37
C LYS A 173 -18.56 1.69 7.80
N VAL A 174 -18.46 0.46 8.26
CA VAL A 174 -17.52 -0.53 7.75
C VAL A 174 -17.89 -0.76 6.28
N LYS A 175 -17.37 0.08 5.39
CA LYS A 175 -17.57 -0.07 3.96
C LYS A 175 -16.85 -1.34 3.53
N GLN A 176 -17.53 -2.14 2.72
CA GLN A 176 -16.90 -3.28 2.07
C GLN A 176 -15.90 -2.75 1.04
N GLN A 177 -14.63 -2.73 1.41
CA GLN A 177 -13.55 -2.24 0.55
C GLN A 177 -13.04 -3.37 -0.36
N LYS A 178 -12.93 -3.07 -1.65
CA LYS A 178 -12.43 -3.99 -2.68
C LYS A 178 -10.90 -3.98 -2.69
N VAL A 179 -10.28 -5.17 -2.66
CA VAL A 179 -8.82 -5.33 -2.67
C VAL A 179 -8.40 -6.09 -3.92
N TYR A 180 -7.49 -5.50 -4.69
CA TYR A 180 -6.96 -6.06 -5.92
C TYR A 180 -5.44 -6.23 -5.83
N VAL A 181 -4.91 -7.11 -6.68
CA VAL A 181 -3.48 -7.17 -6.99
C VAL A 181 -3.26 -6.78 -8.44
N LEU A 182 -2.38 -5.81 -8.71
CA LEU A 182 -2.02 -5.41 -10.07
C LEU A 182 -1.33 -6.57 -10.78
N ASP A 183 -1.88 -6.99 -11.90
CA ASP A 183 -1.30 -8.05 -12.71
C ASP A 183 0.02 -7.59 -13.35
N ARG A 184 0.98 -8.52 -13.42
CA ARG A 184 2.38 -8.29 -13.86
C ARG A 184 3.16 -7.21 -13.08
N GLY A 185 2.58 -6.57 -12.06
CA GLY A 185 3.21 -5.57 -11.22
C GLY A 185 3.72 -4.33 -11.98
N PHE A 186 4.66 -3.61 -11.37
CA PHE A 186 5.22 -2.40 -11.96
C PHE A 186 6.00 -2.65 -13.26
N VAL A 187 6.59 -3.84 -13.44
CA VAL A 187 7.28 -4.21 -14.67
C VAL A 187 6.32 -4.22 -15.86
N GLY A 188 5.15 -4.83 -15.70
CA GLY A 188 4.11 -4.80 -16.73
C GLY A 188 3.49 -3.42 -16.93
N TRP A 189 3.38 -2.64 -15.86
CA TRP A 189 2.91 -1.25 -15.94
C TRP A 189 3.86 -0.38 -16.77
N GLN A 190 5.15 -0.37 -16.43
CA GLN A 190 6.11 0.54 -17.04
C GLN A 190 6.37 0.24 -18.52
N GLU A 191 6.21 -1.01 -18.97
CA GLU A 191 6.30 -1.37 -20.39
C GLU A 191 5.27 -0.64 -21.26
N VAL A 192 4.10 -0.34 -20.70
CA VAL A 192 2.98 0.26 -21.43
C VAL A 192 2.82 1.74 -21.09
N TYR A 193 2.94 2.08 -19.80
CA TYR A 193 2.59 3.39 -19.24
C TYR A 193 3.78 4.10 -18.58
N GLY A 194 4.99 3.54 -18.67
CA GLY A 194 6.20 4.14 -18.09
C GLY A 194 6.47 5.57 -18.58
N PRO A 195 6.45 5.83 -19.90
CA PRO A 195 6.66 7.18 -20.45
C PRO A 195 5.55 8.20 -20.16
N ASP A 196 4.37 7.77 -19.67
CA ASP A 196 3.24 8.67 -19.44
C ASP A 196 3.30 9.30 -18.04
N GLU A 197 3.66 10.58 -17.97
CA GLU A 197 3.77 11.35 -16.74
C GLU A 197 2.43 11.58 -16.01
N ARG A 198 1.30 11.35 -16.68
CA ARG A 198 -0.02 11.41 -16.04
C ARG A 198 -0.26 10.20 -15.15
N LEU A 199 0.48 9.12 -15.39
CA LEU A 199 0.26 7.79 -14.82
C LEU A 199 1.47 7.31 -14.01
N THR A 200 2.67 7.73 -14.39
CA THR A 200 3.93 7.26 -13.82
C THR A 200 4.79 8.43 -13.40
N GLU A 201 5.30 8.39 -12.18
CA GLU A 201 6.18 9.41 -11.59
C GLU A 201 7.62 8.89 -11.49
N ALA A 202 8.57 9.79 -11.63
CA ALA A 202 10.01 9.52 -11.53
C ALA A 202 10.51 8.37 -12.44
N TRP A 203 9.85 8.13 -13.57
CA TRP A 203 10.23 7.09 -14.51
C TRP A 203 11.55 7.44 -15.19
N ARG A 204 12.46 6.46 -15.26
CA ARG A 204 13.79 6.63 -15.86
C ARG A 204 14.00 5.59 -16.94
N LYS A 205 13.86 5.99 -18.20
CA LYS A 205 14.02 5.11 -19.37
C LYS A 205 15.29 4.26 -19.32
N GLU A 206 16.42 4.87 -18.98
CA GLU A 206 17.73 4.21 -18.90
C GLU A 206 17.76 2.99 -17.96
N LEU A 207 16.91 2.96 -16.93
CA LEU A 207 16.85 1.83 -16.00
C LEU A 207 16.02 0.66 -16.51
N TRP A 208 15.31 0.83 -17.63
CA TRP A 208 14.40 -0.17 -18.21
C TRP A 208 14.81 -0.60 -19.63
N GLU A 209 15.76 0.09 -20.28
CA GLU A 209 16.24 -0.23 -21.63
C GLU A 209 16.96 -1.58 -21.74
N GLU A 210 17.63 -2.03 -20.68
CA GLU A 210 18.34 -3.33 -20.65
C GLU A 210 17.43 -4.52 -20.29
N GLY A 211 16.14 -4.28 -20.06
CA GLY A 211 15.17 -5.29 -19.63
C GLY A 211 15.19 -5.57 -18.12
N TYR A 212 14.16 -6.27 -17.65
CA TYR A 212 13.95 -6.66 -16.25
C TYR A 212 14.02 -8.17 -16.05
#